data_AF-A0A453TCF2-F1
#
_entry.id   AF-A0A453TCF2-F1
#
_cell.length_a   1.000
_cell.length_b   1.000
_cell.length_c   1.000
_cell.angle_alpha   90.00
_cell.angle_beta   90.00
_cell.angle_gamma   90.00
#
_symmetry.space_group_name_H-M   'P 1'
#
loop_
_entity.id
_entity.type
_entity.pdbx_description
1 polymer ?
#
loop_
_entity_poly.entity_id
_entity_poly.type
_entity_poly.pdbx_seq_one_letter_code
_entity_poly.pdbx_strand_id
1 'polypeptide(L)'
;MQLITADGERENMDFVFGCAHDQQGKLLDSPASIDGILGLSNWAMCLPTQLAKQGIISNVFGHCIATDPSSSGYMFLGDDYVPRWGMTWVPVRNGLE
;
A
#
# COMPACT_ATOMS: atom_id res chain seq x y z
N MET A 1 15.12 -4.48 -1.90
CA MET A 1 14.42 -4.23 -0.62
C MET A 1 14.69 -5.43 0.28
N GLN A 2 14.80 -5.27 1.61
CA GLN A 2 14.97 -6.42 2.51
C GLN A 2 13.65 -6.65 3.25
N LEU A 3 13.07 -7.84 3.07
CA LEU A 3 11.96 -8.30 3.88
C LEU A 3 12.53 -8.87 5.17
N ILE A 4 11.97 -8.44 6.30
CA ILE A 4 12.27 -9.01 7.61
C ILE A 4 10.97 -9.60 8.12
N THR A 5 10.91 -10.91 8.26
CA THR A 5 9.71 -11.63 8.71
C THR A 5 9.59 -11.57 10.24
N ALA A 6 8.43 -11.97 10.77
CA ALA A 6 8.17 -11.93 12.22
C ALA A 6 9.10 -12.85 13.03
N ASP A 7 9.58 -13.93 12.42
CA ASP A 7 10.60 -14.85 12.94
C ASP A 7 12.04 -14.34 12.75
N GLY A 8 12.22 -13.19 12.08
CA GLY A 8 13.51 -12.51 11.92
C GLY A 8 14.33 -12.96 10.70
N GLU A 9 13.77 -13.84 9.87
CA GLU A 9 14.38 -14.21 8.59
C GLU A 9 14.46 -13.01 7.66
N ARG A 10 15.54 -12.98 6.88
CA ARG A 10 15.88 -11.84 6.01
C ARG A 10 15.95 -12.31 4.58
N GLU A 11 15.04 -11.78 3.76
CA GLU A 11 15.03 -12.07 2.33
C GLU A 11 15.31 -10.81 1.51
N ASN A 12 16.20 -10.95 0.53
CA ASN A 12 16.43 -9.90 -0.45
C ASN A 12 15.36 -10.02 -1.53
N MET A 13 14.58 -8.96 -1.67
CA MET A 13 13.49 -8.88 -2.62
C MET A 13 13.85 -7.98 -3.79
N ASP A 14 13.62 -8.50 -4.99
CA ASP A 14 13.61 -7.71 -6.21
C ASP A 14 12.36 -6.83 -6.21
N PHE A 15 12.57 -5.54 -5.99
CA PHE A 15 11.50 -4.57 -5.85
C PHE A 15 11.87 -3.29 -6.59
N VAL A 16 10.94 -2.78 -7.37
CA VAL A 16 11.11 -1.58 -8.20
C VAL A 16 10.28 -0.45 -7.64
N PHE A 17 10.88 0.73 -7.48
CA PHE A 17 10.18 1.97 -7.20
C PHE A 17 10.80 3.09 -8.04
N GLY A 18 10.02 4.14 -8.29
CA GLY A 18 10.49 5.31 -9.04
C GLY A 18 11.21 6.30 -8.15
N CYS A 19 12.23 6.96 -8.69
CA CYS A 19 12.82 8.17 -8.10
C CYS A 19 12.13 9.41 -8.68
N ALA A 20 11.74 10.35 -7.83
CA ALA A 20 11.15 11.63 -8.24
C ALA A 20 11.98 12.79 -7.69
N HIS A 21 12.28 13.78 -8.53
CA HIS A 21 13.16 14.91 -8.21
C HIS A 21 12.53 16.29 -8.42
N ASP A 22 11.37 16.36 -9.06
CA ASP A 22 10.64 17.61 -9.35
C ASP A 22 9.18 17.45 -8.91
N GLN A 23 8.96 17.41 -7.60
CA GLN A 23 7.64 17.33 -7.00
C GLN A 23 6.93 18.68 -7.18
N GLN A 24 5.73 18.66 -7.73
CA GLN A 24 4.93 19.86 -7.97
C GLN A 24 3.53 19.71 -7.35
N GLY A 25 2.84 20.84 -7.17
CA GLY A 25 1.46 20.89 -6.68
C GLY A 25 1.32 20.63 -5.17
N LYS A 26 0.15 20.13 -4.76
CA LYS A 26 -0.25 20.01 -3.35
C LYS A 26 0.61 19.05 -2.50
N LEU A 27 1.48 18.28 -3.13
CA LEU A 27 2.44 17.42 -2.44
C LEU A 27 3.46 18.23 -1.64
N LEU A 28 3.76 19.46 -2.08
CA LEU A 28 4.64 20.39 -1.37
C LEU A 28 3.93 21.16 -0.25
N ASP A 29 2.60 21.17 -0.25
CA ASP A 29 1.79 21.92 0.72
C ASP A 29 1.62 21.16 2.06
N SER A 30 2.12 19.93 2.13
CA SER A 30 2.05 19.12 3.34
C SER A 30 2.99 19.66 4.43
N PRO A 31 2.51 19.93 5.65
CA PRO A 31 3.36 20.37 6.77
C PRO A 31 4.28 19.25 7.29
N ALA A 32 4.01 17.99 6.93
CA ALA A 32 4.92 16.87 7.17
C ALA A 32 5.88 16.71 5.98
N SER A 33 7.18 16.53 6.25
CA SER A 33 8.16 16.13 5.24
C SER A 33 7.80 14.76 4.69
N ILE A 34 7.22 14.72 3.49
CA ILE A 34 6.90 13.48 2.77
C ILE A 34 8.09 13.14 1.88
N ASP A 35 8.76 12.02 2.14
CA ASP A 35 9.91 11.55 1.35
C ASP A 35 9.52 10.80 0.05
N GLY A 36 8.23 10.52 -0.15
CA GLY A 36 7.74 9.85 -1.35
C GLY A 36 6.25 9.51 -1.33
N ILE A 37 5.77 8.90 -2.41
CA ILE A 37 4.36 8.49 -2.58
C ILE A 37 4.31 6.96 -2.64
N LEU A 38 3.38 6.38 -1.87
CA LEU A 38 3.08 4.95 -1.94
C LEU A 38 1.90 4.69 -2.87
N GLY A 39 2.13 4.02 -3.99
CA GLY A 39 1.08 3.62 -4.92
C GLY A 39 0.38 2.32 -4.51
N LEU A 40 -0.96 2.34 -4.42
CA LEU A 40 -1.81 1.21 -4.00
C LEU A 40 -2.76 0.70 -5.10
N SER A 41 -2.55 1.11 -6.36
CA SER A 41 -3.38 0.63 -7.46
C SER A 41 -3.03 -0.80 -7.85
N ASN A 42 -3.84 -1.41 -8.73
CA ASN A 42 -3.60 -2.73 -9.29
C ASN A 42 -2.51 -2.74 -10.40
N TRP A 43 -1.74 -1.65 -10.55
CA TRP A 43 -0.69 -1.57 -11.56
C TRP A 43 0.51 -2.44 -11.18
N ALA A 44 1.23 -2.95 -12.18
CA ALA A 44 2.34 -3.90 -12.03
C ALA A 44 3.48 -3.42 -11.12
N MET A 45 3.68 -2.10 -11.01
CA MET A 45 4.75 -1.45 -10.24
C MET A 45 4.28 -0.97 -8.86
N CYS A 46 3.01 -1.15 -8.50
CA CYS A 46 2.52 -0.77 -7.16
C CYS A 46 2.94 -1.81 -6.11
N LEU A 47 3.15 -1.35 -4.86
CA LEU A 47 3.61 -2.17 -3.75
C LEU A 47 2.80 -3.47 -3.57
N PRO A 48 1.45 -3.43 -3.42
CA PRO A 48 0.69 -4.66 -3.22
C PRO A 48 0.84 -5.64 -4.39
N THR A 49 0.82 -5.14 -5.63
CA THR A 49 0.97 -5.99 -6.83
C THR A 49 2.35 -6.64 -6.92
N GLN A 50 3.43 -5.93 -6.56
CA GLN A 50 4.78 -6.47 -6.58
C GLN A 50 4.99 -7.55 -5.52
N LEU A 51 4.48 -7.34 -4.30
CA LEU A 51 4.55 -8.34 -3.23
C LEU A 51 3.71 -9.58 -3.55
N ALA A 52 2.53 -9.40 -4.13
CA ALA A 52 1.67 -10.50 -4.53
C ALA A 52 2.25 -11.34 -5.67
N LYS A 53 2.94 -10.72 -6.64
CA LYS A 53 3.69 -11.44 -7.68
C LYS A 53 4.79 -12.34 -7.13
N GLN A 54 5.31 -12.02 -5.95
CA GLN A 54 6.34 -12.80 -5.26
C GLN A 54 5.74 -13.80 -4.27
N GLY A 55 4.41 -13.91 -4.18
CA GLY A 55 3.71 -14.89 -3.35
C GLY A 55 3.71 -14.58 -1.85
N ILE A 56 4.09 -13.36 -1.44
CA ILE A 56 4.14 -12.99 -0.01
C ILE A 56 2.76 -12.71 0.55
N ILE A 57 1.93 -12.00 -0.23
CA ILE A 57 0.60 -11.57 0.17
C ILE A 57 -0.39 -11.87 -0.95
N SER A 58 -1.67 -11.99 -0.61
CA SER A 58 -2.73 -11.78 -1.59
C SER A 58 -2.69 -10.34 -2.10
N ASN A 59 -3.03 -10.10 -3.38
CA ASN A 59 -3.10 -8.75 -3.97
C ASN A 59 -4.32 -7.97 -3.47
N VAL A 60 -4.31 -7.68 -2.17
CA VAL A 60 -5.37 -7.06 -1.39
C VAL A 60 -4.68 -6.05 -0.46
N PHE A 61 -5.32 -4.92 -0.25
CA PHE A 61 -4.96 -4.00 0.81
C PHE A 61 -6.23 -3.46 1.45
N GLY A 62 -6.13 -3.06 2.71
CA GLY A 62 -7.20 -2.38 3.42
C GLY A 62 -6.65 -1.21 4.21
N HIS A 63 -7.48 -0.18 4.39
CA HIS A 63 -7.11 0.98 5.19
C HIS A 63 -8.31 1.47 6.00
N CYS A 64 -8.01 2.02 7.18
CA CYS A 64 -8.93 2.82 7.97
C CYS A 64 -8.27 4.19 8.15
N ILE A 65 -8.82 5.21 7.50
CA ILE A 65 -8.31 6.57 7.61
C ILE A 65 -9.00 7.22 8.81
N ALA A 66 -8.21 7.68 9.77
CA ALA A 66 -8.69 8.48 10.88
C ALA A 66 -9.33 9.78 10.39
N THR A 67 -10.51 10.11 10.91
CA THR A 67 -11.19 11.37 10.62
C THR A 67 -10.81 12.48 11.60
N ASP A 68 -10.36 12.10 12.79
CA ASP A 68 -9.90 13.02 13.84
C ASP A 68 -8.35 13.09 13.84
N PRO A 69 -7.74 14.28 13.76
CA PRO A 69 -6.29 14.44 13.82
C PRO A 69 -5.60 13.87 15.07
N SER A 70 -6.36 13.68 16.16
CA SER A 70 -5.87 13.09 17.41
C SER A 70 -5.91 11.55 17.42
N SER A 71 -6.49 10.93 16.38
CA SER A 71 -6.61 9.48 16.25
C SER A 71 -5.69 8.91 15.18
N SER A 72 -5.25 7.67 15.37
CA SER A 72 -4.42 6.95 14.40
C SER A 72 -5.27 6.05 13.52
N GLY A 73 -5.05 6.15 12.20
CA GLY A 73 -5.54 5.16 11.25
C GLY A 73 -4.65 3.93 11.18
N TYR A 74 -5.03 2.97 10.35
CA TYR A 74 -4.19 1.82 10.03
C TYR A 74 -4.31 1.44 8.56
N MET A 75 -3.32 0.72 8.07
CA MET A 75 -3.30 0.10 6.76
C MET A 75 -2.71 -1.30 6.89
N PHE A 76 -3.22 -2.24 6.12
CA PHE A 76 -2.66 -3.58 5.99
C PHE A 76 -2.54 -3.99 4.51
N LEU A 77 -1.61 -4.90 4.26
CA LEU A 77 -1.37 -5.55 2.97
C LEU A 77 -1.64 -7.05 3.13
N GLY A 78 -2.27 -7.67 2.14
CA GLY A 78 -2.77 -9.04 2.22
C GLY A 78 -4.22 -9.12 2.70
N ASP A 79 -4.70 -10.34 2.86
CA ASP A 79 -6.10 -10.67 3.15
C ASP A 79 -6.36 -11.15 4.59
N ASP A 80 -5.31 -11.35 5.39
CA ASP A 80 -5.41 -11.82 6.79
C ASP A 80 -6.32 -10.95 7.67
N TYR A 81 -6.32 -9.63 7.43
CA TYR A 81 -7.10 -8.66 8.20
C TYR A 81 -8.44 -8.29 7.55
N VAL A 82 -8.84 -8.96 6.46
CA VAL A 82 -10.15 -8.72 5.82
C VAL A 82 -11.25 -9.29 6.72
N PRO A 83 -12.23 -8.48 7.17
CA PRO A 83 -13.30 -8.97 8.03
C PRO A 83 -14.15 -10.03 7.34
N ARG A 84 -14.39 -11.15 8.03
CA ARG A 84 -15.23 -12.25 7.52
C ARG A 84 -16.72 -11.92 7.44
N TRP A 85 -17.15 -10.87 8.14
CA TRP A 85 -18.54 -10.43 8.24
C TRP A 85 -18.60 -8.90 8.41
N GLY A 86 -19.77 -8.29 8.16
CA GLY A 86 -19.97 -6.85 8.32
C GLY A 86 -19.47 -5.97 7.17
N MET A 87 -18.88 -6.57 6.12
CA MET A 87 -18.45 -5.88 4.91
C MET A 87 -19.55 -5.93 3.84
N THR A 88 -19.71 -4.81 3.13
CA THR A 88 -20.50 -4.76 1.88
C THR A 88 -19.52 -4.68 0.71
N TRP A 89 -19.71 -5.55 -0.28
CA TRP A 89 -18.80 -5.68 -1.41
C TRP A 89 -19.39 -5.10 -2.69
N VAL A 90 -18.55 -4.43 -3.46
CA VAL A 90 -18.85 -3.99 -4.82
C VAL A 90 -17.71 -4.38 -5.74
N PRO A 91 -17.98 -4.79 -6.99
CA PRO A 91 -16.92 -5.08 -7.95
C PRO A 91 -16.01 -3.86 -8.14
N VAL A 92 -14.71 -4.07 -8.04
CA VAL A 92 -13.72 -3.05 -8.41
C VAL A 92 -13.85 -2.81 -9.92
N ARG A 93 -14.09 -1.56 -10.31
CA ARG A 93 -14.08 -1.19 -11.71
C ARG A 93 -12.63 -1.18 -12.18
N ASN A 94 -12.28 -2.10 -13.08
CA ASN A 94 -11.03 -2.03 -13.79
C ASN A 94 -11.11 -0.79 -14.70
N GLY A 95 -10.28 0.23 -14.43
CA GLY A 95 -10.28 1.46 -15.21
C GLY A 95 -9.95 1.19 -16.68
N LEU A 96 -10.99 1.23 -17.51
CA LEU A 96 -11.05 1.64 -18.93
C LEU A 96 -12.53 1.53 -19.37
N GLU A 97 -13.34 2.46 -18.87
CA GLU A 97 -14.61 2.92 -19.48
C GLU A 97 -14.72 4.43 -19.27
#